data_AF-A0A162Q9Z3-F1
#
_entry.id   AF-A0A162Q9Z3-F1
#
_cell.length_a   1.000
_cell.length_b   1.000
_cell.length_c   1.000
_cell.angle_alpha   90.00
_cell.angle_beta   90.00
_cell.angle_gamma   90.00
#
_symmetry.space_group_name_H-M   'P 1'
#
loop_
_entity.id
_entity.type
_entity.pdbx_description
1 polymer ?
#
loop_
_entity_poly.entity_id
_entity_poly.type
_entity_poly.pdbx_seq_one_letter_code
_entity_poly.pdbx_strand_id
1 'polypeptide(L)'
;MEYLLGIIFFYLNSFFLLDAVGAALGLYQLIFVAAVLLSLYSAYTWYEGRRDKDPHTERRGRVLFLLAVITMVAVSLVSFAITRQLPF
;
A
#
# COMPACT_ATOMS: atom_id res chain seq x y z
N MET A 1 -10.88 -21.75 38.02
CA MET A 1 -10.96 -22.27 36.63
C MET A 1 -11.33 -21.16 35.63
N GLU A 2 -12.26 -20.25 35.95
CA GLU A 2 -12.66 -19.15 35.06
C GLU A 2 -11.57 -18.10 34.76
N TYR A 3 -10.74 -17.76 35.76
CA TYR A 3 -9.63 -16.80 35.59
C TYR A 3 -8.54 -17.27 34.61
N LEU A 4 -8.33 -18.59 34.50
CA LEU A 4 -7.30 -19.19 33.65
C LEU A 4 -7.74 -19.17 32.17
N LEU A 5 -9.03 -19.39 31.92
CA LEU A 5 -9.64 -19.23 30.59
C LEU A 5 -9.63 -17.78 30.12
N GLY A 6 -9.87 -16.82 31.03
CA GLY A 6 -9.79 -15.39 30.70
C GLY A 6 -8.40 -14.95 30.26
N ILE A 7 -7.34 -15.44 30.91
CA ILE A 7 -5.95 -15.13 30.54
C ILE A 7 -5.60 -15.76 29.18
N ILE A 8 -5.96 -17.02 28.94
CA ILE A 8 -5.71 -17.70 27.66
C ILE A 8 -6.44 -16.98 26.52
N PHE A 9 -7.70 -16.58 26.72
CA PHE A 9 -8.47 -15.85 25.72
C PHE A 9 -7.84 -14.48 25.41
N PHE A 10 -7.35 -13.77 26.42
CA PHE A 10 -6.67 -12.49 26.24
C PHE A 10 -5.38 -12.65 25.42
N TYR A 11 -4.55 -13.64 25.76
CA TYR A 11 -3.31 -13.93 25.02
C TYR A 11 -3.58 -14.37 23.57
N LEU A 12 -4.59 -15.22 23.34
CA LEU A 12 -4.98 -15.60 21.98
C LEU A 12 -5.38 -14.37 21.17
N ASN A 13 -6.24 -13.52 21.74
CA ASN A 13 -6.74 -12.33 21.08
C ASN A 13 -5.61 -11.33 20.75
N SER A 14 -4.69 -11.10 21.69
CA SER A 14 -3.48 -10.30 21.45
C SER A 14 -2.60 -10.88 20.34
N PHE A 15 -2.47 -12.22 20.25
CA PHE A 15 -1.68 -12.87 19.20
C PHE A 15 -2.31 -12.69 17.81
N PHE A 16 -3.63 -12.88 17.70
CA PHE A 16 -4.37 -12.65 16.45
C PHE A 16 -4.34 -11.18 16.01
N LEU A 17 -4.43 -10.24 16.96
CA LEU A 17 -4.31 -8.81 16.67
C LEU A 17 -2.90 -8.45 16.14
N LEU A 18 -1.85 -9.04 16.72
CA LEU A 18 -0.47 -8.78 16.29
C LEU A 18 -0.21 -9.29 14.87
N ASP A 19 -0.74 -10.47 14.54
CA ASP A 19 -0.62 -11.09 13.22
C ASP A 19 -1.41 -10.31 12.15
N ALA A 20 -2.63 -9.86 12.48
CA ALA A 20 -3.46 -9.03 11.60
C ALA A 20 -2.82 -7.66 11.32
N VAL A 21 -2.21 -7.02 12.32
CA VAL A 21 -1.48 -5.76 12.16
C VAL A 21 -0.23 -5.98 11.29
N GLY A 22 0.52 -7.06 11.51
CA GLY A 22 1.67 -7.43 10.68
C GLY A 22 1.29 -7.66 9.22
N ALA A 23 0.21 -8.41 8.97
CA ALA A 23 -0.32 -8.65 7.63
C ALA A 23 -0.79 -7.35 6.94
N ALA A 24 -1.44 -6.45 7.68
CA ALA A 24 -1.84 -5.16 7.15
C ALA A 24 -0.64 -4.30 6.74
N LEU A 25 0.39 -4.20 7.59
CA LEU A 25 1.63 -3.49 7.27
C LEU A 25 2.34 -4.08 6.03
N GLY A 26 2.41 -5.41 5.95
CA GLY A 26 2.96 -6.10 4.78
C GLY A 26 2.19 -5.80 3.50
N LEU A 27 0.86 -5.77 3.56
CA LEU A 27 0.00 -5.42 2.43
C LEU A 27 0.24 -3.97 1.96
N TYR A 28 0.37 -3.01 2.88
CA TYR A 28 0.66 -1.62 2.54
C TYR A 28 2.02 -1.48 1.84
N GLN A 29 3.03 -2.19 2.33
CA GLN A 29 4.36 -2.18 1.71
C GLN A 29 4.33 -2.77 0.30
N LEU A 30 3.55 -3.84 0.08
CA LEU A 30 3.37 -4.45 -1.24
C LEU A 30 2.64 -3.50 -2.20
N ILE A 31 1.59 -2.82 -1.75
CA ILE A 31 0.88 -1.80 -2.53
C ILE A 31 1.82 -0.63 -2.88
N PHE A 32 2.67 -0.20 -1.94
CA PHE A 32 3.64 0.85 -2.19
C PHE A 32 4.65 0.44 -3.26
N VAL A 33 5.22 -0.76 -3.16
CA VAL A 33 6.15 -1.29 -4.18
C VAL A 33 5.45 -1.40 -5.54
N ALA A 34 4.21 -1.89 -5.59
CA ALA A 34 3.43 -1.95 -6.82
C ALA A 34 3.22 -0.55 -7.44
N ALA A 35 2.95 0.47 -6.63
CA ALA A 35 2.82 1.85 -7.09
C ALA A 35 4.14 2.41 -7.64
N VAL A 36 5.28 2.07 -7.03
CA VAL A 36 6.61 2.44 -7.54
C VAL A 36 6.90 1.77 -8.88
N LEU A 37 6.60 0.47 -9.02
CA LEU A 37 6.78 -0.23 -10.28
C LEU A 37 5.86 0.33 -11.37
N LEU A 38 4.62 0.68 -11.00
CA LEU A 38 3.67 1.32 -11.91
C LEU A 38 4.16 2.70 -12.36
N SER A 39 4.78 3.48 -11.48
CA SER A 39 5.33 4.79 -11.85
C SER A 39 6.50 4.65 -12.83
N LEU A 40 7.41 3.68 -12.62
CA LEU A 40 8.49 3.36 -13.57
C LEU A 40 7.95 2.90 -14.92
N TYR A 41 6.96 2.00 -14.92
CA TYR A 41 6.32 1.54 -16.15
C TYR A 41 5.59 2.67 -16.89
N SER A 42 4.96 3.58 -16.15
CA SER A 42 4.29 4.75 -16.72
C SER A 42 5.28 5.71 -17.39
N ALA A 43 6.47 5.88 -16.80
CA ALA A 43 7.55 6.68 -17.39
C ALA A 43 8.09 6.02 -18.68
N TYR A 44 8.28 4.70 -18.67
CA TYR A 44 8.68 3.93 -19.85
C TYR A 44 7.65 4.07 -20.98
N THR A 45 6.37 3.80 -20.72
CA THR A 45 5.30 3.91 -21.73
C THR A 45 5.11 5.32 -22.25
N TRP A 46 5.31 6.34 -21.40
CA TRP A 46 5.29 7.73 -21.85
C TRP A 46 6.47 8.04 -22.79
N TYR A 47 7.67 7.57 -22.47
CA TYR A 47 8.83 7.70 -23.33
C TYR A 47 8.64 7.00 -24.68
N GLU A 48 8.15 5.76 -24.66
CA GLU A 48 7.86 4.96 -25.85
C GLU A 48 6.80 5.63 -26.74
N GLY A 49 5.69 6.10 -26.15
CA GLY A 49 4.65 6.82 -26.89
C GLY A 49 5.16 8.11 -27.56
N ARG A 50 6.09 8.83 -26.93
CA ARG A 50 6.74 9.99 -27.55
C ARG A 50 7.69 9.59 -28.69
N ARG A 51 8.46 8.52 -28.51
CA ARG A 51 9.39 8.00 -29.51
C ARG A 51 8.63 7.57 -30.78
N ASP A 52 7.53 6.84 -30.61
CA ASP A 52 6.76 6.28 -31.71
C ASP A 52 5.71 7.28 -32.26
N LYS A 53 5.62 8.48 -31.66
CA LYS A 53 4.63 9.51 -31.97
C LYS A 53 3.18 8.99 -31.88
N ASP A 54 2.95 8.00 -31.03
CA ASP A 54 1.62 7.46 -30.77
C ASP A 54 0.95 8.20 -29.60
N PRO A 55 -0.06 9.05 -29.88
CA PRO A 55 -0.75 9.81 -28.84
C PRO A 55 -1.54 8.93 -27.87
N HIS A 56 -1.95 7.71 -28.27
CA HIS A 56 -2.68 6.82 -27.38
C HIS A 56 -1.78 6.26 -26.28
N THR A 57 -0.58 5.80 -26.66
CA THR A 57 0.41 5.26 -25.72
C THR A 57 0.94 6.34 -24.78
N GLU A 58 1.19 7.57 -25.27
CA GLU A 58 1.56 8.70 -24.42
C GLU A 58 0.47 9.04 -23.38
N ARG A 59 -0.80 9.09 -23.80
CA ARG A 59 -1.92 9.36 -22.86
C ARG A 59 -2.03 8.28 -21.80
N ARG A 60 -1.87 7.01 -22.19
CA ARG A 60 -1.90 5.87 -21.25
C ARG A 60 -0.80 5.99 -20.20
N GLY A 61 0.42 6.34 -20.61
CA GLY A 61 1.52 6.58 -19.67
C GLY A 61 1.19 7.66 -18.63
N ARG A 62 0.62 8.80 -19.07
CA ARG A 62 0.21 9.87 -18.14
C ARG A 62 -0.89 9.45 -17.16
N VAL A 63 -1.87 8.66 -17.62
CA VAL A 63 -2.95 8.15 -16.76
C VAL A 63 -2.40 7.16 -15.72
N LEU A 64 -1.51 6.25 -16.13
CA LEU A 64 -0.87 5.30 -15.21
C LEU A 64 0.00 6.02 -14.18
N PHE A 65 0.68 7.10 -14.57
CA PHE A 65 1.45 7.92 -13.65
C PHE A 65 0.54 8.59 -12.61
N LEU A 66 -0.57 9.20 -13.05
CA LEU A 66 -1.58 9.78 -12.16
C LEU A 66 -2.13 8.76 -11.17
N LEU A 67 -2.45 7.56 -11.64
CA LEU A 67 -2.92 6.46 -10.79
C LEU A 67 -1.86 6.10 -9.74
N ALA A 68 -0.59 5.93 -10.15
CA ALA A 68 0.50 5.62 -9.23
C ALA A 68 0.69 6.70 -8.15
N VAL A 69 0.62 7.98 -8.52
CA VAL A 69 0.71 9.11 -7.57
C VAL A 69 -0.45 9.07 -6.56
N ILE A 70 -1.69 8.87 -7.03
CA ILE A 70 -2.85 8.76 -6.15
C ILE A 70 -2.69 7.58 -5.18
N THR A 71 -2.22 6.43 -5.67
CA THR A 71 -1.96 5.26 -4.83
C THR A 71 -0.90 5.54 -3.77
N MET A 72 0.22 6.20 -4.13
CA MET A 72 1.26 6.57 -3.16
C MET A 72 0.74 7.54 -2.10
N VAL A 73 -0.05 8.55 -2.48
CA VAL A 73 -0.67 9.49 -1.53
C VAL A 73 -1.63 8.77 -0.59
N ALA A 74 -2.48 7.89 -1.13
CA ALA A 74 -3.42 7.11 -0.32
C ALA A 74 -2.70 6.23 0.71
N VAL A 75 -1.66 5.49 0.30
CA VAL A 75 -0.85 4.67 1.21
C VAL A 75 -0.16 5.54 2.27
N SER A 76 0.35 6.71 1.89
CA SER A 76 1.00 7.63 2.83
C SER A 76 0.02 8.17 3.89
N LEU A 77 -1.20 8.55 3.50
CA LEU A 77 -2.24 9.02 4.41
C LEU A 77 -2.68 7.92 5.39
N VAL A 78 -2.85 6.69 4.88
CA VAL A 78 -3.23 5.55 5.72
C VAL A 78 -2.11 5.20 6.69
N SER A 79 -0.85 5.19 6.23
CA SER A 79 0.31 4.99 7.09
C SER A 79 0.38 6.05 8.18
N PHE A 80 0.11 7.32 7.86
CA PHE A 80 0.08 8.41 8.83
C PHE A 80 -1.05 8.24 9.87
N ALA A 81 -2.25 7.84 9.43
CA ALA A 81 -3.38 7.57 10.31
C ALA A 81 -3.08 6.44 11.30
N ILE A 82 -2.48 5.34 10.83
CA ILE A 82 -2.03 4.23 11.68
C ILE A 82 -0.98 4.72 12.68
N THR A 83 0.00 5.51 12.22
CA THR A 83 1.07 6.02 13.07
C THR A 83 0.54 6.94 14.17
N ARG A 84 -0.51 7.73 13.91
CA ARG A 84 -1.16 8.57 14.92
C ARG A 84 -2.03 7.80 15.92
N GLN A 85 -2.48 6.59 15.58
CA GLN A 85 -3.24 5.74 16.49
C GLN A 85 -2.35 4.93 17.44
N LEU A 86 -1.06 4.85 17.16
CA LEU A 86 -0.10 4.19 18.06
C LEU A 86 0.22 5.13 19.24
N PRO A 87 -0.15 4.77 20.48
CA PRO A 87 0.20 5.55 21.65
C PRO A 87 1.67 5.28 21.95
N PHE A 88 2.55 6.17 21.54
CA PHE A 88 3.87 6.29 22.15
C PHE A 88 3.75 7.07 23.45
#